data_AF-X1NWN9-F1
#
_entry.id   AF-X1NWN9-F1
#
_cell.length_a   1.000
_cell.length_b   1.000
_cell.length_c   1.000
_cell.angle_alpha   90.00
_cell.angle_beta   90.00
_cell.angle_gamma   90.00
#
_symmetry.space_group_name_H-M   'P 1'
#
loop_
_entity.id
_entity.type
_entity.pdbx_description
1 polymer ?
#
loop_
_entity_poly.entity_id
_entity_poly.type
_entity_poly.pdbx_seq_one_letter_code
_entity_poly.pdbx_strand_id
1 'polypeptide(L)'
;GKPINKVVIVREDLDWTIPMDDVLNTYLPYFGWEILDDIAYSITATSEDYATMWQSIQDLGAQVVLPIISGTTGITLSTQYAQIQAKCLIAGINVQAQLDSYWFDTNGGCEHEIVMQTLSRTNKTPTSIAFWDNWVDHFGESPLYIAVGSYDSIYMMKDAIEACDSIDSDDLVAQLETI
;
A
#
# COMPACT_ATOMS: atom_id res chain seq x y z
N GLY A 1 -1.29 -29.27 -2.67
CA GLY A 1 -0.04 -28.54 -2.93
C GLY A 1 0.72 -28.37 -1.63
N LYS A 2 1.99 -27.94 -1.67
CA LYS A 2 2.69 -27.48 -0.46
C LYS A 2 1.97 -26.21 0.06
N PRO A 3 1.80 -26.03 1.38
CA PRO A 3 1.22 -24.81 1.92
C PRO A 3 2.09 -23.59 1.56
N ILE A 4 1.43 -22.46 1.27
CA ILE A 4 2.06 -21.13 1.20
C ILE A 4 1.82 -20.50 2.56
N ASN A 5 2.85 -20.45 3.39
CA ASN A 5 2.74 -19.95 4.76
C ASN A 5 4.06 -19.39 5.32
N LYS A 6 5.10 -19.19 4.50
CA LYS A 6 6.36 -18.58 4.92
C LYS A 6 6.47 -17.15 4.40
N VAL A 7 6.56 -16.18 5.32
CA VAL A 7 6.53 -14.76 5.00
C VAL A 7 7.73 -14.02 5.58
N VAL A 8 8.22 -13.01 4.86
CA VAL A 8 9.11 -11.98 5.40
C VAL A 8 8.38 -10.65 5.38
N ILE A 9 8.43 -9.91 6.48
CA ILE A 9 7.92 -8.55 6.56
C ILE A 9 9.06 -7.60 6.16
N VAL A 10 8.79 -6.66 5.26
CA VAL A 10 9.76 -5.63 4.84
C VAL A 10 9.10 -4.27 5.01
N ARG A 11 9.61 -3.46 5.93
CA ARG A 11 8.97 -2.20 6.31
C ARG A 11 9.96 -1.05 6.38
N GLU A 12 9.48 0.14 6.05
CA GLU A 12 10.24 1.36 6.33
C GLU A 12 10.51 1.45 7.85
N ASP A 13 11.73 1.82 8.23
CA ASP A 13 12.10 2.10 9.63
C ASP A 13 11.57 3.48 10.04
N LEU A 14 10.25 3.56 10.19
CA LEU A 14 9.47 4.76 10.50
C LEU A 14 8.35 4.42 11.50
N ASP A 15 8.01 5.37 12.37
CA ASP A 15 7.04 5.16 13.46
C ASP A 15 5.67 4.64 12.99
N TRP A 16 5.22 5.03 11.80
CA TRP A 16 3.91 4.61 11.27
C TRP A 16 3.84 3.11 10.95
N THR A 17 4.98 2.45 10.71
CA THR A 17 5.01 1.01 10.39
C THR A 17 4.95 0.14 11.64
N ILE A 18 5.36 0.67 12.81
CA ILE A 18 5.40 -0.06 14.09
C ILE A 18 4.05 -0.69 14.46
N PRO A 19 2.92 0.05 14.54
CA PRO A 19 1.64 -0.57 14.92
C PRO A 19 1.15 -1.60 13.89
N MET A 20 1.54 -1.46 12.62
CA MET A 20 1.21 -2.46 11.59
C MET A 20 2.02 -3.73 11.77
N ASP A 21 3.31 -3.58 12.05
CA ASP A 21 4.22 -4.68 12.35
C ASP A 21 3.78 -5.46 13.58
N ASP A 22 3.39 -4.78 14.67
CA ASP A 22 2.84 -5.41 15.88
C ASP A 22 1.61 -6.28 15.57
N VAL A 23 0.70 -5.79 14.72
CA VAL A 23 -0.48 -6.52 14.25
C VAL A 23 -0.06 -7.73 13.42
N LEU A 24 0.87 -7.58 12.46
CA LEU A 24 1.33 -8.69 11.63
C LEU A 24 2.03 -9.78 12.45
N ASN A 25 2.93 -9.41 13.35
CA ASN A 25 3.61 -10.34 14.26
C ASN A 25 2.62 -11.09 15.17
N THR A 26 1.52 -10.46 15.55
CA THR A 26 0.46 -11.10 16.35
C THR A 26 -0.39 -12.07 15.51
N TYR A 27 -0.87 -11.63 14.34
CA TYR A 27 -1.92 -12.34 13.62
C TYR A 27 -1.41 -13.31 12.56
N LEU A 28 -0.25 -13.09 11.94
CA LEU A 28 0.29 -14.05 10.97
C LEU A 28 0.50 -15.44 11.60
N PRO A 29 1.15 -15.57 12.79
CA PRO A 29 1.26 -16.88 13.45
C PRO A 29 -0.09 -17.47 13.86
N TYR A 30 -1.02 -16.62 14.30
CA TYR A 30 -2.39 -17.06 14.62
C TYR A 30 -3.10 -17.69 13.41
N PHE A 31 -2.84 -17.20 12.21
CA PHE A 31 -3.34 -17.76 10.95
C PHE A 31 -2.47 -18.88 10.36
N GLY A 32 -1.45 -19.35 11.08
CA GLY A 32 -0.59 -20.46 10.67
C GLY A 32 0.55 -20.09 9.71
N TRP A 33 0.89 -18.79 9.64
CA TRP A 33 2.06 -18.31 8.92
C TRP A 33 3.31 -18.34 9.81
N GLU A 34 4.43 -18.70 9.20
CA GLU A 34 5.77 -18.61 9.77
C GLU A 34 6.42 -17.32 9.27
N ILE A 35 6.66 -16.38 10.18
CA ILE A 35 7.46 -15.19 9.90
C ILE A 35 8.93 -15.61 9.95
N LEU A 36 9.60 -15.56 8.80
CA LEU A 36 11.00 -15.95 8.66
C LEU A 36 11.95 -14.82 9.07
N ASP A 37 11.52 -13.57 8.85
CA ASP A 37 12.25 -12.36 9.24
C ASP A 37 11.28 -11.15 9.24
N ASP A 38 11.64 -10.12 10.01
CA ASP A 38 11.03 -8.79 9.97
C ASP A 38 12.15 -7.75 9.77
N ILE A 39 12.15 -7.14 8.59
CA ILE A 39 13.21 -6.26 8.12
C ILE A 39 12.72 -4.82 8.12
N ALA A 40 13.12 -4.07 9.14
CA ALA A 40 13.05 -2.61 9.14
C ALA A 40 14.25 -2.02 8.38
N TYR A 41 13.99 -1.36 7.25
CA TYR A 41 15.05 -0.77 6.42
C TYR A 41 15.02 0.76 6.46
N SER A 42 16.20 1.39 6.39
CA SER A 42 16.30 2.85 6.29
C SER A 42 15.68 3.35 4.99
N ILE A 43 14.88 4.42 5.03
CA ILE A 43 14.33 5.05 3.81
C ILE A 43 15.42 5.64 2.88
N THR A 44 16.67 5.72 3.34
CA THR A 44 17.83 6.10 2.52
C THR A 44 18.60 4.89 1.99
N ALA A 45 18.06 3.67 2.11
CA ALA A 45 18.67 2.45 1.61
C ALA A 45 18.93 2.55 0.10
N THR A 46 20.12 2.12 -0.29
CA THR A 46 20.62 2.11 -1.66
C THR A 46 20.17 0.86 -2.40
N SER A 47 20.32 0.84 -3.73
CA SER A 47 20.03 -0.36 -4.52
C SER A 47 20.86 -1.58 -4.09
N GLU A 48 22.08 -1.38 -3.57
CA GLU A 48 22.93 -2.46 -3.05
C GLU A 48 22.39 -3.05 -1.75
N ASP A 49 21.84 -2.20 -0.87
CA ASP A 49 21.16 -2.65 0.35
C ASP A 49 19.95 -3.52 0.00
N TYR A 50 19.16 -3.10 -0.98
CA TYR A 50 18.02 -3.88 -1.49
C TYR A 50 18.44 -5.20 -2.14
N ALA A 51 19.53 -5.22 -2.92
CA ALA A 51 20.04 -6.45 -3.50
C ALA A 51 20.46 -7.45 -2.42
N THR A 52 21.12 -6.96 -1.37
CA THR A 52 21.52 -7.77 -0.20
C THR A 52 20.30 -8.29 0.56
N MET A 53 19.31 -7.44 0.82
CA MET A 53 18.05 -7.82 1.46
C MET A 53 17.34 -8.93 0.67
N TRP A 54 17.23 -8.78 -0.65
CA TRP A 54 16.60 -9.78 -1.51
C TRP A 54 17.32 -11.12 -1.54
N GLN A 55 18.66 -11.12 -1.47
CA GLN A 55 19.43 -12.35 -1.33
C GLN A 55 19.13 -13.04 0.00
N SER A 56 19.09 -12.30 1.11
CA SER A 56 18.72 -12.83 2.44
C SER A 56 17.32 -13.46 2.44
N ILE A 57 16.33 -12.74 1.88
CA ILE A 57 14.94 -13.23 1.74
C ILE A 57 14.89 -14.55 0.95
N GLN A 58 15.67 -14.66 -0.13
CA GLN A 58 15.75 -15.88 -0.94
C GLN A 58 16.39 -17.03 -0.18
N ASP A 59 17.48 -16.78 0.55
CA ASP A 59 18.20 -17.79 1.33
C ASP A 59 17.35 -18.34 2.49
N LEU A 60 16.47 -17.51 3.06
CA LEU A 60 15.46 -17.91 4.05
C LEU A 60 14.36 -18.81 3.45
N GLY A 61 14.20 -18.80 2.13
CA GLY A 61 13.14 -19.56 1.45
C GLY A 61 11.75 -18.96 1.66
N ALA A 62 11.66 -17.63 1.71
CA ALA A 62 10.38 -16.93 1.76
C ALA A 62 9.49 -17.29 0.56
N GLN A 63 8.19 -17.41 0.80
CA GLN A 63 7.20 -17.63 -0.26
C GLN A 63 6.45 -16.34 -0.58
N VAL A 64 6.30 -15.46 0.41
CA VAL A 64 5.69 -14.14 0.30
C VAL A 64 6.59 -13.11 1.01
N VAL A 65 6.75 -11.94 0.40
CA VAL A 65 7.23 -10.73 1.05
C VAL A 65 6.04 -9.81 1.25
N LEU A 66 5.85 -9.34 2.48
CA LEU A 66 4.81 -8.40 2.86
C LEU A 66 5.44 -7.02 3.03
N PRO A 67 5.41 -6.15 2.00
CA PRO A 67 5.93 -4.81 2.10
C PRO A 67 5.00 -3.89 2.92
N ILE A 68 5.61 -2.96 3.65
CA ILE A 68 4.96 -1.81 4.30
C ILE A 68 5.74 -0.56 3.90
N ILE A 69 5.45 -0.06 2.68
CA ILE A 69 6.26 0.95 1.99
C ILE A 69 5.37 2.05 1.41
N SER A 70 5.72 3.29 1.69
CA SER A 70 4.97 4.47 1.25
C SER A 70 5.71 5.29 0.19
N GLY A 71 7.05 5.33 0.26
CA GLY A 71 7.89 6.16 -0.58
C GLY A 71 8.32 5.53 -1.90
N THR A 72 9.15 6.28 -2.64
CA THR A 72 9.77 5.86 -3.91
C THR A 72 10.64 4.61 -3.80
N THR A 73 11.04 4.24 -2.58
CA THR A 73 11.81 3.03 -2.30
C THR A 73 11.07 1.75 -2.72
N GLY A 74 9.74 1.78 -2.84
CA GLY A 74 8.95 0.70 -3.43
C GLY A 74 9.31 0.40 -4.89
N ILE A 75 9.78 1.37 -5.67
CA ILE A 75 10.31 1.14 -7.03
C ILE A 75 11.62 0.33 -6.94
N THR A 76 12.51 0.69 -6.01
CA THR A 76 13.76 -0.03 -5.78
C THR A 76 13.52 -1.46 -5.32
N LEU A 77 12.52 -1.68 -4.44
CA LEU A 77 12.11 -3.02 -4.02
C LEU A 77 11.82 -3.92 -5.23
N SER A 78 10.90 -3.49 -6.11
CA SER A 78 10.44 -4.32 -7.23
C SER A 78 11.45 -4.40 -8.37
N THR A 79 12.27 -3.38 -8.59
CA THR A 79 13.38 -3.48 -9.56
C THR A 79 14.43 -4.51 -9.12
N GLN A 80 14.84 -4.52 -7.84
CA GLN A 80 15.80 -5.52 -7.35
C GLN A 80 15.22 -6.93 -7.28
N TYR A 81 13.93 -7.06 -6.92
CA TYR A 81 13.17 -8.32 -7.00
C TYR A 81 13.29 -8.98 -8.39
N ALA A 82 13.10 -8.18 -9.44
CA ALA A 82 13.20 -8.64 -10.82
C ALA A 82 14.64 -8.97 -11.24
N GLN A 83 15.63 -8.17 -10.82
CA GLN A 83 17.05 -8.42 -11.14
C GLN A 83 17.53 -9.78 -10.63
N ILE A 84 17.15 -10.15 -9.40
CA ILE A 84 17.53 -11.44 -8.82
C ILE A 84 16.57 -12.59 -9.19
N GLN A 85 15.50 -12.29 -9.92
CA GLN A 85 14.42 -13.22 -10.25
C GLN A 85 13.90 -13.97 -9.02
N ALA A 86 13.55 -13.24 -7.96
CA ALA A 86 13.21 -13.84 -6.67
C ALA A 86 12.09 -14.89 -6.81
N LYS A 87 12.16 -15.94 -5.97
CA LYS A 87 11.24 -17.10 -6.04
C LYS A 87 10.10 -17.02 -5.01
N CYS A 88 9.61 -15.81 -4.78
CA CYS A 88 8.51 -15.49 -3.88
C CYS A 88 7.59 -14.44 -4.53
N LEU A 89 6.43 -14.16 -3.93
CA LEU A 89 5.56 -13.08 -4.36
C LEU A 89 5.70 -11.88 -3.44
N ILE A 90 5.57 -10.67 -3.99
CA ILE A 90 5.34 -9.46 -3.20
C ILE A 90 3.82 -9.31 -3.02
N ALA A 91 3.34 -9.20 -1.79
CA ALA A 91 1.92 -9.01 -1.49
C ALA A 91 1.72 -8.17 -0.23
N GLY A 92 1.39 -6.88 -0.38
CA GLY A 92 1.24 -5.97 0.76
C GLY A 92 1.07 -4.51 0.36
N ILE A 93 1.56 -3.61 1.21
CA ILE A 93 1.53 -2.16 0.99
C ILE A 93 2.80 -1.73 0.27
N ASN A 94 2.63 -1.36 -0.98
CA ASN A 94 3.59 -0.61 -1.77
C ASN A 94 2.83 0.51 -2.46
N VAL A 95 2.89 1.72 -1.91
CA VAL A 95 2.07 2.85 -2.38
C VAL A 95 2.41 3.23 -3.82
N GLN A 96 3.68 3.13 -4.23
CA GLN A 96 4.07 3.42 -5.61
C GLN A 96 3.42 2.45 -6.60
N ALA A 97 3.20 1.19 -6.18
CA ALA A 97 2.58 0.17 -7.01
C ALA A 97 1.10 0.40 -7.33
N GLN A 98 0.50 1.44 -6.76
CA GLN A 98 -0.87 1.87 -7.04
C GLN A 98 -0.98 2.92 -8.14
N LEU A 99 0.15 3.43 -8.64
CA LEU A 99 0.20 4.39 -9.74
C LEU A 99 0.26 3.67 -11.09
N ASP A 100 -0.44 4.20 -12.09
CA ASP A 100 -0.40 3.68 -13.47
C ASP A 100 1.02 3.73 -14.09
N SER A 101 1.88 4.64 -13.62
CA SER A 101 3.26 4.77 -14.07
C SER A 101 4.17 3.62 -13.59
N TYR A 102 3.77 2.88 -12.55
CA TYR A 102 4.67 1.99 -11.82
C TYR A 102 5.28 0.87 -12.65
N TRP A 103 4.52 0.35 -13.63
CA TRP A 103 5.04 -0.62 -14.59
C TRP A 103 6.25 -0.06 -15.36
N PHE A 104 6.19 1.20 -15.79
CA PHE A 104 7.28 1.85 -16.50
C PHE A 104 8.41 2.25 -15.55
N ASP A 105 8.07 2.76 -14.36
CA ASP A 105 9.06 3.16 -13.34
C ASP A 105 9.92 1.98 -12.87
N THR A 106 9.36 0.77 -12.87
CA THR A 106 10.09 -0.48 -12.56
C THR A 106 10.63 -1.20 -13.79
N ASN A 107 10.40 -0.69 -15.00
CA ASN A 107 10.71 -1.36 -16.27
C ASN A 107 10.16 -2.81 -16.32
N GLY A 108 8.91 -2.99 -15.87
CA GLY A 108 8.23 -4.28 -15.76
C GLY A 108 8.64 -5.11 -14.53
N GLY A 109 9.51 -4.60 -13.66
CA GLY A 109 10.00 -5.32 -12.48
C GLY A 109 8.92 -5.63 -11.43
N CYS A 110 7.79 -4.93 -11.47
CA CYS A 110 6.62 -5.20 -10.64
C CYS A 110 5.77 -6.40 -11.14
N GLU A 111 6.20 -7.12 -12.17
CA GLU A 111 5.47 -8.28 -12.68
C GLU A 111 5.24 -9.30 -11.54
N HIS A 112 3.97 -9.69 -11.36
CA HIS A 112 3.46 -10.57 -10.30
C HIS A 112 3.33 -9.97 -8.89
N GLU A 113 3.65 -8.69 -8.69
CA GLU A 113 3.33 -8.02 -7.43
C GLU A 113 1.81 -7.94 -7.21
N ILE A 114 1.37 -8.32 -6.01
CA ILE A 114 -0.03 -8.26 -5.59
C ILE A 114 -0.22 -7.00 -4.75
N VAL A 115 -1.05 -6.10 -5.25
CA VAL A 115 -1.33 -4.81 -4.61
C VAL A 115 -2.76 -4.75 -4.09
N MET A 116 -2.97 -3.90 -3.09
CA MET A 116 -4.29 -3.43 -2.72
C MET A 116 -4.58 -2.12 -3.45
N GLN A 117 -5.72 -2.03 -4.11
CA GLN A 117 -6.14 -0.82 -4.81
C GLN A 117 -7.58 -0.43 -4.43
N THR A 118 -7.71 0.73 -3.78
CA THR A 118 -8.97 1.35 -3.36
C THR A 118 -9.90 1.55 -4.55
N LEU A 119 -9.41 2.13 -5.64
CA LEU A 119 -10.20 2.40 -6.84
C LEU A 119 -9.40 2.15 -8.11
N SER A 120 -10.06 1.54 -9.07
CA SER A 120 -9.68 1.54 -10.49
C SER A 120 -10.92 1.97 -11.26
N ARG A 121 -10.83 2.30 -12.55
CA ARG A 121 -11.98 2.67 -13.39
C ARG A 121 -13.01 1.54 -13.51
N THR A 122 -13.81 1.35 -12.47
CA THR A 122 -14.70 0.23 -12.23
C THR A 122 -15.95 0.73 -11.53
N ASN A 123 -17.07 0.06 -11.75
CA ASN A 123 -18.37 0.40 -11.15
C ASN A 123 -18.51 -0.13 -9.71
N LYS A 124 -17.53 0.16 -8.84
CA LYS A 124 -17.57 -0.20 -7.40
C LYS A 124 -18.77 0.43 -6.70
N THR A 125 -19.10 1.66 -7.05
CA THR A 125 -20.27 2.43 -6.58
C THR A 125 -20.93 3.16 -7.77
N PRO A 126 -22.14 3.73 -7.61
CA PRO A 126 -22.75 4.58 -8.63
C PRO A 126 -21.91 5.80 -9.03
N THR A 127 -21.00 6.28 -8.17
CA THR A 127 -20.17 7.48 -8.40
C THR A 127 -18.75 7.16 -8.88
N SER A 128 -18.29 5.91 -8.71
CA SER A 128 -16.89 5.51 -8.94
C SER A 128 -16.34 5.87 -10.33
N ILE A 129 -17.08 5.56 -11.40
CA ILE A 129 -16.63 5.82 -12.78
C ILE A 129 -16.60 7.31 -13.06
N ALA A 130 -17.61 8.06 -12.62
CA ALA A 130 -17.68 9.50 -12.85
C ALA A 130 -16.56 10.25 -12.11
N PHE A 131 -16.25 9.86 -10.86
CA PHE A 131 -15.10 10.39 -10.13
C PHE A 131 -13.79 10.11 -10.89
N TRP A 132 -13.57 8.85 -11.32
CA TRP A 132 -12.35 8.47 -12.04
C TRP A 132 -12.18 9.27 -13.33
N ASP A 133 -13.22 9.37 -14.15
CA ASP A 133 -13.19 10.08 -15.43
C ASP A 133 -12.89 11.57 -15.23
N ASN A 134 -13.59 12.22 -14.29
CA ASN A 134 -13.34 13.63 -13.98
C ASN A 134 -11.92 13.88 -13.43
N TRP A 135 -11.38 12.95 -12.64
CA TRP A 135 -10.02 13.04 -12.14
C TRP A 135 -9.01 12.97 -13.27
N VAL A 136 -9.12 11.95 -14.14
CA VAL A 136 -8.20 11.77 -15.28
C VAL A 136 -8.31 12.96 -16.25
N ASP A 137 -9.50 13.46 -16.52
CA ASP A 137 -9.70 14.64 -17.38
C ASP A 137 -9.03 15.91 -16.80
N HIS A 138 -8.99 16.04 -15.47
CA HIS A 138 -8.42 17.22 -14.80
C HIS A 138 -6.90 17.13 -14.59
N PHE A 139 -6.41 15.97 -14.14
CA PHE A 139 -5.01 15.79 -13.73
C PHE A 139 -4.15 15.03 -14.76
N GLY A 140 -4.77 14.34 -15.72
CA GLY A 140 -4.06 13.59 -16.76
C GLY A 140 -3.46 12.26 -16.29
N GLU A 141 -3.75 11.83 -15.06
CA GLU A 141 -3.24 10.60 -14.45
C GLU A 141 -4.29 9.92 -13.56
N SER A 142 -4.10 8.64 -13.24
CA SER A 142 -4.97 7.91 -12.31
C SER A 142 -4.91 8.48 -10.88
N PRO A 143 -6.03 8.49 -10.12
CA PRO A 143 -5.99 8.86 -8.71
C PRO A 143 -5.24 7.82 -7.89
N LEU A 144 -4.27 8.26 -7.09
CA LEU A 144 -3.69 7.45 -6.01
C LEU A 144 -4.75 7.25 -4.90
N TYR A 145 -4.64 6.19 -4.08
CA TYR A 145 -5.67 5.88 -3.07
C TYR A 145 -6.05 7.04 -2.14
N ILE A 146 -5.08 7.90 -1.79
CA ILE A 146 -5.30 9.08 -0.94
C ILE A 146 -6.21 10.12 -1.60
N ALA A 147 -6.25 10.19 -2.92
CA ALA A 147 -7.12 11.11 -3.65
C ALA A 147 -8.59 10.76 -3.44
N VAL A 148 -8.90 9.45 -3.47
CA VAL A 148 -10.26 8.93 -3.24
C VAL A 148 -10.71 9.26 -1.82
N GLY A 149 -9.90 8.93 -0.81
CA GLY A 149 -10.22 9.21 0.59
C GLY A 149 -10.33 10.70 0.89
N SER A 150 -9.46 11.53 0.29
CA SER A 150 -9.53 12.99 0.46
C SER A 150 -10.77 13.57 -0.18
N TYR A 151 -11.17 13.09 -1.36
CA TYR A 151 -12.39 13.52 -2.04
C TYR A 151 -13.63 13.21 -1.20
N ASP A 152 -13.76 11.97 -0.73
CA ASP A 152 -14.89 11.54 0.09
C ASP A 152 -14.94 12.32 1.41
N SER A 153 -13.80 12.59 2.05
CA SER A 153 -13.73 13.37 3.29
C SER A 153 -14.29 14.79 3.15
N ILE A 154 -14.08 15.45 1.99
CA ILE A 154 -14.64 16.78 1.73
C ILE A 154 -16.16 16.72 1.56
N TYR A 155 -16.70 15.66 0.93
CA TYR A 155 -18.16 15.47 0.85
C TYR A 155 -18.77 15.13 2.20
N MET A 156 -18.11 14.32 3.03
CA MET A 156 -18.55 14.08 4.41
C MET A 156 -18.62 15.38 5.21
N MET A 157 -17.62 16.25 5.05
CA MET A 157 -17.63 17.57 5.69
C MET A 157 -18.77 18.46 5.17
N LYS A 158 -19.01 18.48 3.85
CA LYS A 158 -20.14 19.20 3.24
C LYS A 158 -21.47 18.73 3.84
N ASP A 159 -21.68 17.42 3.91
CA ASP A 159 -22.93 16.83 4.42
C ASP A 159 -23.13 17.13 5.91
N ALA A 160 -22.04 17.14 6.70
CA ALA A 160 -22.09 17.54 8.11
C ALA A 160 -22.47 19.02 8.28
N ILE A 161 -21.86 19.94 7.52
CA ILE A 161 -22.19 21.37 7.53
C ILE A 161 -23.67 21.59 7.18
N GLU A 162 -24.17 20.90 6.15
CA GLU A 162 -25.57 21.01 5.74
C GLU A 162 -26.54 20.44 6.79
N ALA A 163 -26.12 19.43 7.56
CA ALA A 163 -26.94 18.80 8.59
C ALA A 163 -27.02 19.62 9.89
N CYS A 164 -25.91 20.23 10.33
CA CYS A 164 -25.87 21.05 11.54
C CYS A 164 -26.11 22.55 11.31
N ASP A 165 -26.13 22.99 10.05
CA ASP A 165 -26.22 24.41 9.65
C ASP A 165 -25.15 25.28 10.34
N SER A 166 -23.95 24.73 10.47
CA SER A 166 -22.86 25.34 11.21
C SER A 166 -21.51 24.99 10.59
N ILE A 167 -20.54 25.88 10.82
CA ILE A 167 -19.12 25.63 10.55
C ILE A 167 -18.29 25.69 11.84
N ASP A 168 -18.97 25.76 12.99
CA ASP A 168 -18.31 25.67 14.28
C ASP A 168 -17.79 24.25 14.51
N SER A 169 -16.56 24.13 15.00
CA SER A 169 -15.90 22.84 15.15
C SER A 169 -16.64 21.89 16.09
N ASP A 170 -17.26 22.39 17.17
CA ASP A 170 -17.96 21.53 18.14
C ASP A 170 -19.23 20.95 17.51
N ASP A 171 -19.98 21.77 16.76
CA ASP A 171 -21.17 21.34 16.03
C ASP A 171 -20.80 20.32 14.93
N LEU A 172 -19.70 20.56 14.20
CA LEU A 172 -19.24 19.66 13.15
C LEU A 172 -18.75 18.31 13.70
N VAL A 173 -17.97 18.31 14.79
CA VAL A 173 -17.51 17.07 15.44
C VAL A 173 -18.72 16.28 15.92
N ALA A 174 -19.65 16.93 16.63
CA ALA A 174 -20.87 16.27 17.11
C ALA A 174 -21.68 15.66 15.97
N GLN A 175 -21.77 16.32 14.81
CA GLN A 175 -22.48 15.80 13.65
C GLN A 175 -21.71 14.65 12.96
N LEU A 176 -20.40 14.77 12.77
CA LEU A 176 -19.55 13.75 12.15
C LEU A 176 -19.48 12.45 12.96
N GLU A 177 -19.64 12.49 14.29
CA GLU A 177 -19.69 11.29 15.14
C GLU A 177 -21.01 10.50 15.01
N THR A 178 -22.00 11.02 14.26
CA THR A 178 -23.29 10.34 14.03
C THR A 178 -23.39 9.58 12.71
N ILE A 179 -22.41 9.73 11.82
CA ILE A 179 -22.39 9.16 10.46
C ILE A 179 -21.50 7.91 10.35
#